data_AF-A0A803XLP6-F1
#
_entry.id   AF-A0A803XLP6-F1
#
_cell.length_a   1.000
_cell.length_b   1.000
_cell.length_c   1.000
_cell.angle_alpha   90.00
_cell.angle_beta   90.00
_cell.angle_gamma   90.00
#
_symmetry.space_group_name_H-M   'P 1'
#
loop_
_entity.id
_entity.type
_entity.pdbx_description
1 polymer ?
#
loop_
_entity_poly.entity_id
_entity_poly.type
_entity_poly.pdbx_seq_one_letter_code
_entity_poly.pdbx_strand_id
1 'polypeptide(L)'
;VLLIGCKTDLRTDLSTLMELSHQKQAPISYEQGCAAARQLGAESYLECSAFTSEKSVHSIFRTVSSICLSRAPPQPPQSPPRGLSKRLLHLPTRSELISS
;
A
#
# COMPACT_ATOMS: atom_id res chain seq x y z
N VAL A 1 1.73 -3.26 -1.71
CA VAL A 1 0.81 -4.42 -1.72
C VAL A 1 -0.46 -3.99 -2.43
N LEU A 2 -1.07 -4.83 -3.25
CA LEU A 2 -2.35 -4.57 -3.91
C LEU A 2 -3.36 -5.61 -3.40
N LEU A 3 -4.58 -5.17 -3.07
CA LEU A 3 -5.64 -6.08 -2.64
C LEU A 3 -6.58 -6.36 -3.82
N ILE A 4 -6.90 -7.63 -4.06
CA ILE A 4 -7.70 -8.05 -5.21
C ILE A 4 -8.94 -8.82 -4.75
N GLY A 5 -10.12 -8.30 -5.10
CA GLY A 5 -11.40 -9.01 -4.95
C GLY A 5 -11.65 -9.94 -6.12
N CYS A 6 -11.86 -11.23 -5.84
CA CYS A 6 -12.11 -12.26 -6.85
C CYS A 6 -13.58 -12.70 -6.84
N LYS A 7 -14.04 -13.29 -7.95
CA LYS A 7 -15.37 -13.90 -8.09
C LYS A 7 -16.51 -12.90 -7.88
N THR A 8 -16.39 -11.70 -8.43
CA THR A 8 -17.42 -10.65 -8.27
C THR A 8 -18.78 -11.02 -8.86
N ASP A 9 -18.83 -11.98 -9.77
CA ASP A 9 -20.05 -12.59 -10.31
C ASP A 9 -20.94 -13.21 -9.21
N LEU A 10 -20.35 -13.72 -8.13
CA LEU A 10 -21.09 -14.33 -7.03
C LEU A 10 -21.88 -13.34 -6.18
N ARG A 11 -21.69 -12.03 -6.38
CA ARG A 11 -22.52 -11.00 -5.71
C ARG A 11 -23.98 -11.05 -6.13
N THR A 12 -24.25 -11.55 -7.33
CA THR A 12 -25.59 -11.66 -7.90
C THR A 12 -26.05 -13.11 -8.04
N ASP A 13 -25.21 -14.08 -7.64
CA ASP A 13 -25.57 -15.50 -7.69
C ASP A 13 -26.51 -15.86 -6.53
N LEU A 14 -27.71 -16.34 -6.87
CA LEU A 14 -28.76 -16.61 -5.89
C LEU A 14 -28.36 -17.71 -4.90
N SER A 15 -27.67 -18.75 -5.37
CA SER A 15 -27.23 -19.86 -4.51
C SER A 15 -26.24 -19.35 -3.46
N THR A 16 -25.24 -18.59 -3.88
CA THR A 16 -24.24 -17.99 -2.99
C THR A 16 -24.88 -17.03 -1.99
N LEU A 17 -25.84 -16.21 -2.44
CA LEU A 17 -26.56 -15.28 -1.55
C LEU A 17 -27.36 -16.03 -0.48
N MET A 18 -28.05 -17.12 -0.84
CA MET A 18 -28.80 -17.94 0.12
C MET A 18 -27.88 -18.62 1.14
N GLU A 19 -26.76 -19.20 0.68
CA GLU A 19 -25.78 -19.86 1.54
C GLU A 19 -25.17 -18.89 2.56
N LEU A 20 -24.73 -17.71 2.10
CA LEU A 20 -24.19 -16.68 2.98
C LEU A 20 -25.24 -16.12 3.93
N SER A 21 -26.49 -15.97 3.48
CA SER A 21 -27.60 -15.53 4.33
C SER A 21 -27.86 -16.49 5.49
N HIS A 22 -27.78 -17.82 5.25
CA HIS A 22 -27.88 -18.83 6.31
C HIS A 22 -26.80 -18.64 7.39
N GLN A 23 -25.63 -18.15 6.99
CA GLN A 23 -24.50 -17.84 7.88
C GLN A 23 -24.53 -16.40 8.42
N LYS A 24 -25.59 -15.62 8.13
CA LYS A 24 -25.72 -14.19 8.46
C LYS A 24 -24.59 -13.33 7.86
N GLN A 25 -24.11 -13.71 6.69
CA GLN A 25 -23.09 -12.99 5.93
C GLN A 25 -23.64 -12.48 4.61
N ALA A 26 -22.86 -11.63 3.95
CA ALA A 26 -23.12 -11.13 2.61
C ALA A 26 -21.79 -11.09 1.82
N PRO A 27 -21.85 -11.16 0.47
CA PRO A 27 -20.67 -10.93 -0.35
C PRO A 27 -20.05 -9.57 -0.06
N ILE A 28 -18.72 -9.50 -0.13
CA ILE A 28 -17.98 -8.26 0.07
C ILE A 28 -18.36 -7.26 -1.03
N SER A 29 -18.81 -6.07 -0.63
CA SER A 29 -19.05 -4.95 -1.55
C SER A 29 -17.74 -4.30 -1.99
N TYR A 30 -17.80 -3.54 -3.08
CA TYR A 30 -16.63 -2.78 -3.55
C TYR A 30 -16.10 -1.82 -2.47
N GLU A 31 -16.99 -1.13 -1.77
CA GLU A 31 -16.66 -0.17 -0.71
C GLU A 31 -15.98 -0.85 0.48
N GLN A 32 -16.47 -2.04 0.87
CA GLN A 32 -15.85 -2.84 1.92
C GLN A 32 -14.44 -3.28 1.53
N GLY A 33 -14.24 -3.72 0.28
CA GLY A 33 -12.92 -4.07 -0.24
C GLY A 33 -11.96 -2.88 -0.26
N CYS A 34 -12.44 -1.69 -0.66
CA CYS A 34 -11.67 -0.45 -0.60
C CYS A 34 -11.31 -0.06 0.84
N ALA A 35 -12.23 -0.21 1.79
CA ALA A 35 -11.96 0.03 3.20
C ALA A 35 -10.90 -0.94 3.74
N ALA A 36 -11.00 -2.24 3.42
CA ALA A 36 -10.03 -3.25 3.82
C ALA A 36 -8.64 -2.97 3.23
N ALA A 37 -8.55 -2.58 1.95
CA ALA A 37 -7.29 -2.21 1.32
C ALA A 37 -6.59 -1.06 2.06
N ARG A 38 -7.35 -0.01 2.44
CA ARG A 38 -6.82 1.10 3.24
C ARG A 38 -6.33 0.65 4.61
N GLN A 39 -7.10 -0.20 5.30
CA GLN A 39 -6.74 -0.74 6.62
C GLN A 39 -5.46 -1.59 6.56
N LEU A 40 -5.25 -2.33 5.47
CA LEU A 40 -4.08 -3.18 5.26
C LEU A 40 -2.85 -2.42 4.73
N GLY A 41 -2.95 -1.11 4.48
CA GLY A 41 -1.88 -0.34 3.84
C GLY A 41 -1.61 -0.78 2.40
N ALA A 42 -2.62 -1.34 1.72
CA ALA A 42 -2.55 -1.64 0.30
C ALA A 42 -2.63 -0.35 -0.52
N GLU A 43 -1.92 -0.33 -1.63
CA GLU A 43 -1.80 0.80 -2.55
C GLU A 43 -3.08 1.01 -3.37
N SER A 44 -3.81 -0.08 -3.66
CA SER A 44 -5.09 -0.03 -4.37
C SER A 44 -5.89 -1.30 -4.12
N TYR A 45 -7.19 -1.21 -4.38
CA TYR A 45 -8.13 -2.33 -4.44
C TYR A 45 -8.65 -2.48 -5.87
N LEU A 46 -8.54 -3.69 -6.44
CA LEU A 46 -9.06 -4.01 -7.77
C LEU A 46 -9.95 -5.25 -7.69
N GLU A 47 -10.85 -5.45 -8.66
CA GLU A 47 -11.74 -6.60 -8.66
C GLU A 47 -11.87 -7.26 -10.03
N CYS A 48 -12.07 -8.58 -10.04
CA CYS A 48 -12.33 -9.33 -11.26
C CYS A 48 -13.33 -10.47 -11.06
N SER A 49 -13.89 -10.89 -12.18
CA SER A 49 -14.56 -12.18 -12.33
C SER A 49 -13.88 -12.92 -13.47
N ALA A 50 -13.08 -13.93 -13.15
CA ALA A 50 -12.49 -14.81 -14.15
C ALA A 50 -13.56 -15.69 -14.84
N PHE A 51 -14.69 -15.92 -14.17
CA PHE A 51 -15.79 -16.73 -14.71
C PHE A 51 -16.59 -15.98 -15.78
N THR A 52 -16.89 -14.70 -15.55
CA THR A 52 -17.76 -13.92 -16.45
C THR A 52 -17.00 -12.96 -17.37
N SER A 53 -15.74 -12.63 -17.06
CA SER A 53 -15.00 -11.60 -17.80
C SER A 53 -13.48 -11.79 -17.77
N GLU A 54 -12.93 -12.43 -18.81
CA GLU A 54 -11.47 -12.45 -19.07
C GLU A 54 -10.88 -11.04 -19.14
N LYS A 55 -11.65 -10.09 -19.71
CA LYS A 55 -11.26 -8.67 -19.81
C LYS A 55 -10.98 -8.05 -18.43
N SER A 56 -11.72 -8.43 -17.40
CA SER A 56 -11.50 -7.92 -16.04
C SER A 56 -10.15 -8.37 -15.48
N VAL A 57 -9.76 -9.62 -15.73
CA VAL A 57 -8.45 -10.16 -15.33
C VAL A 57 -7.32 -9.43 -16.06
N HIS A 58 -7.43 -9.26 -17.38
CA HIS A 58 -6.46 -8.49 -18.15
C HIS A 58 -6.33 -7.03 -17.68
N SER A 59 -7.43 -6.39 -17.30
CA SER A 59 -7.42 -5.02 -16.77
C SER A 59 -6.63 -4.93 -15.46
N ILE A 60 -6.79 -5.90 -14.55
CA ILE A 60 -6.03 -5.98 -13.30
C ILE A 60 -4.53 -6.05 -13.61
N PHE A 61 -4.10 -6.99 -14.44
CA PHE A 61 -2.67 -7.17 -14.69
C PHE A 61 -2.04 -5.99 -15.42
N ARG A 62 -2.76 -5.30 -16.32
CA ARG A 62 -2.30 -4.04 -16.91
C ARG A 62 -2.13 -2.94 -15.86
N THR A 63 -3.10 -2.81 -14.96
CA THR A 63 -3.06 -1.81 -13.88
C THR A 63 -1.91 -2.08 -12.93
N VAL A 64 -1.74 -3.33 -12.49
CA VAL A 64 -0.62 -3.78 -11.64
C VAL A 64 0.73 -3.50 -12.30
N SER A 65 0.86 -3.80 -13.59
CA SER A 65 2.09 -3.54 -14.36
C SER A 65 2.40 -2.04 -14.40
N SER A 66 1.40 -1.21 -14.68
CA SER A 66 1.54 0.25 -14.70
C SER A 66 1.98 0.79 -13.33
N ILE A 67 1.34 0.35 -12.24
CA ILE A 67 1.69 0.73 -10.87
C ILE A 67 3.15 0.35 -10.57
N CYS A 68 3.55 -0.87 -10.91
CA CYS A 68 4.90 -1.37 -10.65
C CYS A 68 5.97 -0.58 -11.43
N LEU A 69 5.69 -0.23 -12.68
CA LEU A 69 6.62 0.54 -13.53
C LEU A 69 6.68 2.02 -13.15
N SER A 70 5.58 2.59 -12.65
CA SER A 70 5.53 3.98 -12.19
C SER A 70 6.18 4.21 -10.82
N ARG A 71 6.45 3.11 -10.08
CA ARG A 71 7.14 3.19 -8.80
C ARG A 71 8.59 3.61 -9.05
N ALA A 72 8.95 4.83 -8.61
CA ALA A 72 10.34 5.23 -8.53
C ALA A 72 11.13 4.18 -7.69
N PRO A 73 12.39 3.89 -8.05
CA PRO A 73 13.22 3.03 -7.21
C PRO A 73 13.24 3.58 -5.78
N PRO A 74 13.23 2.71 -4.74
CA PRO A 74 13.31 3.16 -3.37
C PRO A 74 14.50 4.10 -3.24
N GLN A 75 14.25 5.34 -2.79
CA GLN A 75 15.30 6.31 -2.50
C GLN A 75 16.29 5.63 -1.54
N PRO A 76 17.60 5.64 -1.82
CA PRO A 76 18.57 5.11 -0.87
C PRO A 76 18.36 5.82 0.47
N PRO A 77 18.53 5.11 1.61
CA PRO A 77 18.34 5.72 2.91
C PRO A 77 19.15 7.00 2.98
N GLN A 78 18.46 8.15 3.16
CA GLN A 78 19.14 9.41 3.37
C GLN A 78 19.96 9.26 4.64
N SER A 79 21.29 9.17 4.48
CA SER A 79 22.22 9.21 5.60
C SER A 79 21.88 10.45 6.44
N PRO A 80 21.81 10.34 7.77
CA PRO A 80 21.57 11.51 8.61
C PRO A 80 22.57 12.61 8.21
N PRO A 81 22.14 13.88 8.18
CA PRO A 81 23.07 14.96 7.90
C PRO A 81 24.21 14.83 8.90
N ARG A 82 25.44 14.65 8.41
CA ARG A 82 26.66 14.73 9.23
C ARG A 82 26.84 16.19 9.64
N GLY A 83 25.99 16.65 10.56
CA GLY A 83 26.17 17.90 11.27
C GLY A 83 27.30 17.70 12.26
N LEU A 84 28.47 18.25 11.96
CA LEU A 84 29.43 18.59 12.99
C LEU A 84 28.68 19.43 14.03
N SER A 85 28.58 18.93 15.26
CA SER A 85 27.87 19.61 16.33
C SER A 85 28.47 21.02 16.48
N LYS A 86 27.63 22.07 16.43
CA LYS A 86 28.08 23.46 16.67
C LYS A 86 28.75 23.68 18.04
N ARG A 87 28.66 22.68 18.94
CA ARG A 87 29.42 22.61 20.20
C ARG A 87 30.93 22.45 20.00
N LEU A 88 31.39 21.82 18.91
CA LEU A 88 32.82 21.70 18.58
C LEU A 88 33.43 22.99 18.00
N LEU A 89 32.60 23.93 17.55
CA LEU A 89 33.04 25.24 17.05
C LEU A 89 33.27 26.27 18.16
N HIS A 90 32.82 25.98 19.39
CA HIS A 90 32.98 26.85 20.56
C HIS A 90 34.04 26.35 21.54
N LEU A 91 34.93 25.44 21.11
CA LEU A 91 36.02 25.02 21.97
C LEU A 91 37.05 26.16 22.03
N PRO A 92 37.35 26.71 23.22
CA PRO A 92 38.33 27.77 23.34
C PRO A 92 39.66 27.28 22.76
N THR A 93 40.29 28.15 21.99
CA THR A 93 41.59 27.87 21.40
C THR A 93 42.62 27.61 22.50
N ARG A 94 43.61 26.75 22.23
CA ARG A 94 44.67 26.41 23.20
C ARG A 94 45.35 27.67 23.78
N SER A 95 45.39 28.76 23.02
CA SER A 95 45.89 30.08 23.44
C SER A 95 45.08 30.73 24.58
N GLU A 96 43.76 30.55 24.60
CA GLU A 96 42.86 31.13 25.61
C GLU A 96 42.93 30.37 26.95
N LEU A 97 43.28 29.08 26.91
CA LEU A 97 43.45 28.23 28.09
C LEU A 97 44.74 28.51 28.88
N ILE A 98 45.71 29.21 28.30
CA ILE A 98 47.04 29.46 28.91
C ILE A 98 47.12 30.89 29.50
N SER A 99 46.08 31.71 29.33
CA SER A 99 46.05 33.12 29.77
C SER A 99 45.20 33.38 31.02
N SER A 100 44.90 32.35 31.83
CA SER A 100 44.23 32.48 33.15
C SER A 100 45.12 32.00 34.27
#